data_AF-A0A133VNE9-F1
#
_entry.id   AF-A0A133VNE9-F1
#
_cell.length_a   1.000
_cell.length_b   1.000
_cell.length_c   1.000
_cell.angle_alpha   90.00
_cell.angle_beta   90.00
_cell.angle_gamma   90.00
#
_symmetry.space_group_name_H-M   'P 1'
#
loop_
_entity.id
_entity.type
_entity.pdbx_description
1 polymer ?
#
loop_
_entity_poly.entity_id
_entity_poly.type
_entity_poly.pdbx_seq_one_letter_code
_entity_poly.pdbx_strand_id
1 'polypeptide(L)'
;IIRLTINSERIADNAKAAVEKLSYLDPTDIDEDICKMLRQLSHFSLETVKILKTAFSTLCEDENIQATIEKTEDVEKMEEKVDYYRANELIPRIVEWANEKNNAGTTILLIQIEENIEEVSDQSENTSDAIREIALASL
;
A
#
# COMPACT_ATOMS: atom_id res chain seq x y z
N ILE A 1 -10.53 13.69 -12.49
CA ILE A 1 -10.85 12.47 -13.27
C ILE A 1 -9.60 11.79 -13.84
N ILE A 2 -8.80 12.41 -14.72
CA ILE A 2 -7.59 11.76 -15.29
C ILE A 2 -6.62 11.24 -14.20
N ARG A 3 -6.31 12.05 -13.19
CA ARG A 3 -5.48 11.64 -12.03
C ARG A 3 -6.04 10.43 -11.28
N LEU A 4 -7.37 10.38 -11.06
CA LEU A 4 -8.02 9.24 -10.40
C LEU A 4 -7.81 7.94 -11.16
N THR A 5 -7.99 7.97 -12.48
CA THR A 5 -7.83 6.79 -13.33
C THR A 5 -6.38 6.31 -13.34
N ILE A 6 -5.42 7.21 -13.55
CA ILE A 6 -3.99 6.87 -13.59
C ILE A 6 -3.53 6.29 -12.25
N ASN A 7 -3.89 6.92 -11.13
CA ASN A 7 -3.46 6.45 -9.82
C ASN A 7 -4.12 5.11 -9.45
N SER A 8 -5.41 4.94 -9.78
CA SER A 8 -6.11 3.66 -9.56
C SER A 8 -5.52 2.50 -10.37
N GLU A 9 -5.05 2.77 -11.59
CA GLU A 9 -4.34 1.78 -12.41
C GLU A 9 -3.00 1.39 -11.75
N ARG A 10 -2.26 2.36 -11.22
CA ARG A 10 -1.01 2.10 -10.50
C ARG A 10 -1.18 1.26 -9.24
N ILE A 11 -2.31 1.37 -8.53
CA ILE A 11 -2.64 0.47 -7.41
C ILE A 11 -2.64 -0.98 -7.90
N ALA A 12 -3.31 -1.25 -9.04
CA ALA A 12 -3.40 -2.60 -9.59
C ALA A 12 -2.06 -3.09 -10.13
N ASP A 13 -1.31 -2.25 -10.83
CA ASP A 13 0.01 -2.59 -11.39
C ASP A 13 1.00 -2.97 -10.29
N ASN A 14 1.05 -2.20 -9.20
CA ASN A 14 1.94 -2.49 -8.08
C ASN A 14 1.53 -3.76 -7.33
N ALA A 15 0.24 -3.97 -7.08
CA ALA A 15 -0.25 -5.21 -6.48
C ALA A 15 0.13 -6.44 -7.32
N LYS A 16 -0.02 -6.34 -8.65
CA LYS A 16 0.38 -7.40 -9.58
C LYS A 16 1.90 -7.61 -9.57
N ALA A 17 2.69 -6.55 -9.62
CA ALA A 17 4.14 -6.62 -9.61
C ALA A 17 4.68 -7.28 -8.34
N ALA A 18 4.08 -7.02 -7.17
CA ALA A 18 4.44 -7.69 -5.92
C ALA A 18 4.20 -9.21 -6.01
N VAL A 19 3.04 -9.62 -6.52
CA VAL A 19 2.69 -11.05 -6.68
C VAL A 19 3.60 -11.75 -7.68
N GLU A 20 3.91 -11.11 -8.80
CA GLU A 20 4.86 -11.66 -9.79
C GLU A 20 6.24 -11.86 -9.17
N LYS A 21 6.75 -10.89 -8.40
CA LYS A 21 8.05 -11.02 -7.73
C LYS A 21 8.07 -12.07 -6.62
N LEU A 22 6.97 -12.22 -5.87
CA LEU A 22 6.82 -13.30 -4.90
C LEU A 22 6.99 -14.69 -5.55
N SER A 23 6.60 -14.85 -6.81
CA SER A 23 6.76 -16.12 -7.54
C SER A 23 8.21 -16.50 -7.83
N TYR A 24 9.16 -15.57 -7.71
CA TYR A 24 10.59 -15.82 -7.88
C TYR A 24 11.29 -16.29 -6.61
N LEU A 25 10.58 -16.29 -5.47
CA LEU A 25 11.12 -16.66 -4.17
C LEU A 25 10.71 -18.08 -3.77
N ASP A 26 11.66 -18.81 -3.19
CA ASP A 26 11.32 -19.99 -2.39
C ASP A 26 11.00 -19.52 -0.96
N PRO A 27 9.76 -19.70 -0.46
CA PRO A 27 9.39 -19.26 0.88
C PRO A 27 10.15 -20.01 1.99
N THR A 28 10.79 -21.15 1.70
CA THR A 28 11.59 -21.88 2.68
C THR A 28 12.98 -21.27 2.91
N ASP A 29 13.44 -20.40 2.00
CA ASP A 29 14.71 -19.68 2.13
C ASP A 29 14.60 -18.41 2.99
N ILE A 30 13.37 -18.03 3.36
CA ILE A 30 13.07 -16.78 4.07
C ILE A 30 12.57 -17.13 5.46
N ASP A 31 12.96 -16.34 6.46
CA ASP A 31 12.51 -16.58 7.82
C ASP A 31 10.99 -16.33 7.94
N GLU A 32 10.29 -17.20 8.69
CA GLU A 32 8.82 -17.18 8.78
C GLU A 32 8.27 -15.85 9.30
N ASP A 33 9.05 -15.14 10.12
CA ASP A 33 8.67 -13.84 10.64
C ASP A 33 8.63 -12.76 9.55
N ILE A 34 9.60 -12.71 8.63
CA ILE A 34 9.55 -11.81 7.46
C ILE A 34 8.31 -12.11 6.61
N CYS A 35 7.99 -13.40 6.39
CA CYS A 35 6.78 -13.78 5.66
C CYS A 35 5.49 -13.29 6.36
N LYS A 36 5.44 -13.37 7.70
CA LYS A 36 4.32 -12.84 8.49
C LYS A 36 4.25 -11.31 8.39
N MET A 37 5.39 -10.64 8.40
CA MET A 37 5.45 -9.18 8.32
C MET A 37 5.06 -8.65 6.94
N LEU A 38 5.49 -9.29 5.85
CA LEU A 38 5.02 -8.98 4.50
C LEU A 38 3.52 -9.19 4.33
N ARG A 39 2.97 -10.24 4.96
CA ARG A 39 1.52 -10.47 5.01
C ARG A 39 0.80 -9.36 5.77
N GLN A 40 1.37 -8.89 6.88
CA GLN A 40 0.83 -7.78 7.66
C GLN A 40 0.83 -6.48 6.86
N LEU A 41 1.94 -6.16 6.17
CA LEU A 41 2.04 -5.02 5.27
C LEU A 41 0.97 -5.11 4.17
N SER A 42 0.84 -6.27 3.52
CA SER A 42 -0.19 -6.52 2.49
C SER A 42 -1.60 -6.34 3.02
N HIS A 43 -1.85 -6.70 4.28
CA HIS A 43 -3.14 -6.51 4.92
C HIS A 43 -3.42 -5.01 5.14
N PHE A 44 -2.45 -4.23 5.62
CA PHE A 44 -2.63 -2.78 5.76
C PHE A 44 -2.91 -2.10 4.43
N SER A 45 -2.13 -2.40 3.38
CA SER A 45 -2.37 -1.84 2.03
C SER A 45 -3.75 -2.22 1.48
N LEU A 46 -4.24 -3.44 1.75
CA LEU A 46 -5.60 -3.84 1.39
C LEU A 46 -6.67 -3.03 2.14
N GLU A 47 -6.48 -2.76 3.42
CA GLU A 47 -7.40 -1.90 4.18
C GLU A 47 -7.37 -0.46 3.65
N THR A 48 -6.22 0.09 3.27
CA THR A 48 -6.12 1.40 2.61
C THR A 48 -7.01 1.46 1.35
N VAL A 49 -6.90 0.45 0.47
CA VAL A 49 -7.71 0.36 -0.76
C VAL A 49 -9.22 0.25 -0.46
N LYS A 50 -9.62 -0.47 0.61
CA LYS A 50 -11.03 -0.57 1.01
C LYS A 50 -11.59 0.76 1.51
N ILE A 51 -10.80 1.52 2.27
CA ILE A 51 -11.19 2.85 2.74
C ILE A 51 -11.31 3.79 1.54
N LEU A 52 -10.35 3.76 0.62
CA LEU A 52 -10.39 4.53 -0.63
C LEU A 52 -11.67 4.22 -1.44
N LYS A 53 -12.00 2.93 -1.60
CA LYS A 53 -13.24 2.52 -2.28
C LYS A 53 -14.46 3.15 -1.61
N THR A 54 -14.48 3.19 -0.27
CA THR A 54 -15.57 3.81 0.49
C THR A 54 -15.61 5.32 0.22
N ALA A 55 -14.47 6.02 0.24
CA ALA A 55 -14.39 7.44 -0.10
C ALA A 55 -14.95 7.73 -1.50
N PHE A 56 -14.63 6.88 -2.48
CA PHE A 56 -15.14 6.99 -3.84
C PHE A 56 -16.67 6.82 -3.92
N SER A 57 -17.22 5.78 -3.30
CA SER A 57 -18.68 5.57 -3.26
C SER A 57 -19.40 6.71 -2.51
N THR A 58 -18.83 7.21 -1.41
CA THR A 58 -19.42 8.33 -0.66
C THR A 58 -19.46 9.63 -1.47
N LEU A 59 -18.46 9.87 -2.33
CA LEU A 59 -18.46 11.02 -3.23
C LEU A 59 -19.48 10.84 -4.38
N CYS A 60 -19.46 9.69 -5.06
CA CYS A 60 -20.17 9.50 -6.31
C CYS A 60 -21.60 8.97 -6.19
N GLU A 61 -21.87 8.18 -5.16
CA GLU A 61 -23.18 7.52 -4.95
C GLU A 61 -24.00 8.26 -3.89
N ASP A 62 -23.38 8.61 -2.77
CA ASP A 62 -24.06 9.27 -1.65
C ASP A 62 -24.09 10.80 -1.77
N GLU A 63 -23.26 11.37 -2.66
CA GLU A 63 -23.05 12.82 -2.86
C GLU A 63 -22.76 13.57 -1.54
N ASN A 64 -22.14 12.89 -0.57
CA ASN A 64 -21.88 13.43 0.76
C ASN A 64 -20.46 13.97 0.87
N ILE A 65 -20.31 15.27 0.65
CA ILE A 65 -19.01 15.96 0.62
C ILE A 65 -18.26 15.86 1.95
N GLN A 66 -18.93 16.11 3.07
CA GLN A 66 -18.29 16.09 4.39
C GLN A 66 -17.79 14.70 4.74
N ALA A 67 -18.62 13.67 4.54
CA ALA A 67 -18.23 12.29 4.78
C ALA A 67 -17.12 11.82 3.82
N THR A 68 -17.10 12.34 2.59
CA THR A 68 -16.01 12.07 1.64
C THR A 68 -14.69 12.58 2.20
N ILE A 69 -14.63 13.83 2.68
CA ILE A 69 -13.42 14.42 3.26
C ILE A 69 -12.93 13.57 4.44
N GLU A 70 -13.82 13.21 5.37
CA GLU A 70 -13.50 12.35 6.51
C GLU A 70 -12.93 10.99 6.07
N LYS A 71 -13.50 10.38 5.03
CA LYS A 71 -12.99 9.11 4.48
C LYS A 71 -11.62 9.27 3.84
N THR A 72 -11.34 10.40 3.21
CA THR A 72 -9.99 10.66 2.65
C THR A 72 -8.93 10.82 3.74
N GLU A 73 -9.27 11.42 4.89
CA GLU A 73 -8.39 11.46 6.07
C GLU A 73 -8.16 10.07 6.68
N ASP A 74 -9.16 9.18 6.63
CA ASP A 74 -8.98 7.79 7.06
C ASP A 74 -8.00 7.03 6.16
N VAL A 75 -7.92 7.35 4.85
CA VAL A 75 -6.92 6.78 3.93
C VAL A 75 -5.52 7.22 4.33
N GLU A 76 -5.31 8.52 4.54
CA GLU A 76 -4.03 9.11 4.96
C GLU A 76 -3.53 8.48 6.26
N LYS A 77 -4.39 8.35 7.29
CA LYS A 77 -4.02 7.69 8.55
C LYS A 77 -3.61 6.22 8.39
N MET A 78 -4.19 5.51 7.42
CA MET A 78 -3.82 4.12 7.15
C MET A 78 -2.49 4.03 6.40
N GLU A 79 -2.24 4.97 5.48
CA GLU A 79 -0.96 5.13 4.78
C GLU A 79 0.16 5.43 5.79
N GLU A 80 -0.01 6.41 6.69
CA GLU A 80 0.99 6.72 7.73
C GLU A 80 1.33 5.51 8.60
N LYS A 81 0.35 4.62 8.82
CA LYS A 81 0.53 3.36 9.55
C LYS A 81 1.33 2.34 8.73
N VAL A 82 1.11 2.26 7.42
CA VAL A 82 1.92 1.45 6.50
C VAL A 82 3.37 1.91 6.56
N ASP A 83 3.60 3.21 6.44
CA ASP A 83 4.93 3.82 6.48
C ASP A 83 5.65 3.58 7.80
N TYR A 84 4.95 3.81 8.92
CA TYR A 84 5.49 3.52 10.24
C TYR A 84 5.90 2.05 10.37
N TYR A 85 5.03 1.12 9.94
CA TYR A 85 5.29 -0.31 10.03
C TYR A 85 6.51 -0.72 9.21
N ARG A 86 6.67 -0.18 8.00
CA ARG A 86 7.84 -0.44 7.14
C ARG A 86 9.12 0.03 7.79
N ALA A 87 9.17 1.30 8.17
CA ALA A 87 10.38 1.95 8.67
C ALA A 87 10.85 1.37 10.01
N ASN A 88 9.92 1.00 10.88
CA ASN A 88 10.24 0.62 12.26
C ASN A 88 10.26 -0.89 12.49
N GLU A 89 9.56 -1.68 11.67
CA GLU A 89 9.46 -3.13 11.87
C GLU A 89 10.07 -3.91 10.70
N LEU A 90 9.49 -3.79 9.51
CA LEU A 90 9.82 -4.69 8.39
C LEU A 90 11.22 -4.48 7.81
N ILE A 91 11.58 -3.25 7.44
CA ILE A 91 12.89 -2.96 6.81
C ILE A 91 14.04 -3.33 7.75
N PRO A 92 14.05 -2.95 9.04
CA PRO A 92 15.09 -3.37 9.98
C PRO A 92 15.26 -4.89 10.02
N ARG A 93 14.15 -5.63 10.02
CA ARG A 93 14.18 -7.10 10.07
C ARG A 93 14.72 -7.72 8.76
N ILE A 94 14.35 -7.18 7.60
CA ILE A 94 14.93 -7.59 6.31
C ILE A 94 16.44 -7.35 6.29
N VAL A 95 16.91 -6.21 6.81
CA VAL A 95 18.34 -5.87 6.87
C VAL A 95 19.10 -6.84 7.77
N GLU A 96 18.57 -7.15 8.96
CA GLU A 96 19.16 -8.13 9.86
C GLU A 96 19.29 -9.50 9.18
N TRP A 97 18.20 -10.01 8.61
CA TRP A 97 18.20 -11.27 7.86
C TRP A 97 19.19 -11.27 6.70
N ALA A 98 19.28 -10.17 5.94
CA ALA A 98 20.19 -10.05 4.82
C ALA A 98 21.66 -10.16 5.26
N ASN A 99 22.01 -9.52 6.38
CA ASN A 99 23.36 -9.60 6.97
C ASN A 99 23.70 -11.01 7.45
N GLU A 100 22.72 -11.75 7.98
CA GLU A 100 22.91 -13.13 8.45
C GLU A 100 23.05 -14.12 7.30
N LYS A 101 22.14 -14.09 6.32
CA LYS A 101 22.09 -15.11 5.25
C LYS A 101 23.08 -14.84 4.11
N ASN A 102 23.53 -13.60 3.94
CA ASN A 102 24.41 -13.18 2.83
C ASN A 102 23.84 -13.53 1.43
N ASN A 103 22.51 -13.46 1.27
CA ASN A 103 21.83 -13.77 0.01
C ASN A 103 21.30 -12.49 -0.67
N ALA A 104 22.17 -11.81 -1.40
CA ALA A 104 21.86 -10.53 -2.04
C ALA A 104 20.68 -10.61 -3.04
N GLY A 105 20.54 -11.72 -3.77
CA GLY A 105 19.46 -11.89 -4.76
C GLY A 105 18.09 -11.88 -4.11
N THR A 106 17.92 -12.68 -3.05
CA THR A 106 16.68 -12.72 -2.27
C THR A 106 16.44 -11.42 -1.53
N THR A 107 17.46 -10.77 -0.98
CA THR A 107 17.32 -9.45 -0.34
C THR A 107 16.77 -8.40 -1.30
N ILE A 108 17.29 -8.32 -2.52
CA ILE A 108 16.80 -7.37 -3.53
C ILE A 108 15.33 -7.64 -3.86
N LEU A 109 14.95 -8.91 -4.02
CA LEU A 109 13.56 -9.27 -4.30
C LEU A 109 12.64 -8.91 -3.12
N LEU A 110 13.05 -9.15 -1.88
CA LEU A 110 12.26 -8.81 -0.69
C LEU A 110 11.98 -7.31 -0.62
N ILE A 111 12.99 -6.47 -0.84
CA ILE A 111 12.84 -5.01 -0.86
C ILE A 111 11.88 -4.60 -1.98
N GLN A 112 12.08 -5.09 -3.21
CA GLN A 112 11.19 -4.76 -4.32
C GLN A 112 9.73 -5.18 -4.09
N ILE A 113 9.51 -6.32 -3.43
CA ILE A 113 8.15 -6.78 -3.09
C ILE A 113 7.52 -5.87 -2.05
N GLU A 114 8.26 -5.54 -0.99
CA GLU A 114 7.80 -4.64 0.07
C GLU A 114 7.50 -3.23 -0.48
N GLU A 115 8.38 -2.67 -1.31
CA GLU A 115 8.15 -1.41 -2.03
C GLU A 115 6.86 -1.48 -2.88
N ASN A 116 6.66 -2.54 -3.67
CA ASN A 116 5.43 -2.65 -4.45
C ASN A 116 4.16 -2.80 -3.60
N ILE A 117 4.25 -3.40 -2.41
CA ILE A 117 3.10 -3.49 -1.50
C ILE A 117 2.81 -2.12 -0.87
N GLU A 118 3.84 -1.34 -0.56
CA GLU A 118 3.66 0.04 -0.08
C GLU A 118 3.06 0.95 -1.15
N GLU A 119 3.52 0.84 -2.39
CA GLU A 119 3.00 1.65 -3.49
C GLU A 119 1.49 1.43 -3.72
N VAL A 120 0.94 0.29 -3.32
CA VAL A 120 -0.52 0.09 -3.30
C VAL A 120 -1.19 1.08 -2.33
N SER A 121 -0.60 1.32 -1.17
CA SER A 121 -1.07 2.27 -0.16
C SER A 121 -0.81 3.71 -0.58
N ASP A 122 0.41 4.06 -1.01
CA ASP A 122 0.76 5.42 -1.48
C ASP A 122 -0.11 5.84 -2.67
N GLN A 123 -0.29 4.98 -3.67
CA GLN A 123 -1.16 5.30 -4.81
C GLN A 123 -2.64 5.38 -4.40
N SER A 124 -3.02 4.73 -3.30
CA SER A 124 -4.36 4.89 -2.72
C SER A 124 -4.55 6.25 -2.06
N GLU A 125 -3.55 6.74 -1.32
CA GLU A 125 -3.54 8.11 -0.76
C GLU A 125 -3.54 9.15 -1.88
N ASN A 126 -2.67 9.03 -2.88
CA ASN A 126 -2.64 9.91 -4.04
C ASN A 126 -3.98 9.94 -4.80
N THR A 127 -4.72 8.83 -4.81
CA THR A 127 -6.08 8.78 -5.37
C THR A 127 -7.08 9.48 -4.44
N SER A 128 -6.97 9.25 -3.13
CA SER A 128 -7.77 9.86 -2.08
C SER A 128 -7.65 11.39 -2.07
N ASP A 129 -6.46 11.94 -2.25
CA ASP A 129 -6.24 13.38 -2.38
C ASP A 129 -6.94 13.97 -3.60
N ALA A 130 -6.91 13.28 -4.74
CA ALA A 130 -7.67 13.71 -5.91
C ALA A 130 -9.19 13.66 -5.67
N ILE A 131 -9.69 12.72 -4.86
CA ILE A 131 -11.10 12.68 -4.40
C ILE A 131 -11.38 13.89 -3.50
N ARG A 132 -10.52 14.17 -2.53
CA ARG A 132 -10.62 15.29 -1.58
C ARG A 132 -10.66 16.64 -2.32
N GLU A 133 -9.79 16.83 -3.30
CA GLU A 133 -9.77 18.02 -4.17
C GLU A 133 -11.11 18.24 -4.88
N ILE A 134 -11.72 17.17 -5.44
CA ILE A 134 -13.02 17.24 -6.11
C ILE A 134 -14.14 17.59 -5.12
N ALA A 135 -14.13 16.94 -3.95
CA ALA A 135 -15.11 17.18 -2.89
C ALA A 135 -15.09 18.65 -2.44
N LEU A 136 -13.89 19.20 -2.18
CA LEU A 136 -13.70 20.60 -1.80
C LEU A 136 -14.11 21.58 -2.91
N ALA A 137 -13.90 21.23 -4.18
CA ALA A 137 -14.33 22.06 -5.31
C ALA A 137 -15.85 22.07 -5.52
N SER A 138 -16.57 21.16 -4.86
CA SER A 138 -18.02 21.00 -4.94
C SER A 138 -18.77 21.67 -3.77
N LEU A 139 -18.03 22.30 -2.84
CA LEU A 139 -18.56 23.18 -1.78
C LEU A 139 -18.90 24.56 -2.33
#